data_AF-A0A3D6BEK2-F1
#
_entry.id   AF-A0A3D6BEK2-F1
#
_cell.length_a   1.000
_cell.length_b   1.000
_cell.length_c   1.000
_cell.angle_alpha   90.00
_cell.angle_beta   90.00
_cell.angle_gamma   90.00
#
_symmetry.space_group_name_H-M   'P 1'
#
loop_
_entity.id
_entity.type
_entity.pdbx_description
1 polymer ?
#
loop_
_entity_poly.entity_id
_entity_poly.type
_entity_poly.pdbx_seq_one_letter_code
_entity_poly.pdbx_strand_id
1 'polypeptide(L)'
;MKKIKLVLSVIVLCFLFQDTNYAQLINIQRFIGRSQIDLINELGTPVHFDDSNPLMMHMTYNFLSIECIADQNGIYQVQLTRKYTSEKEAYDDIKDFIACSIREGFISDSISAKKFILKNKGIKTEISLDQLIDSPYIELKIEALRKTDE
;
A
#
# COMPACT_ATOMS: atom_id res chain seq x y z
N MET A 1 29.59 -2.59 -40.51
CA MET A 1 29.13 -1.35 -39.83
C MET A 1 27.64 -1.34 -39.46
N LYS A 2 26.69 -1.74 -40.33
CA LYS A 2 25.24 -1.72 -40.00
C LYS A 2 24.85 -2.62 -38.81
N LYS A 3 25.43 -3.81 -38.68
CA LYS A 3 25.13 -4.75 -37.58
C LYS A 3 25.58 -4.24 -36.20
N ILE A 4 26.74 -3.56 -36.13
CA ILE A 4 27.26 -2.96 -34.89
C ILE A 4 26.37 -1.80 -34.43
N LYS A 5 25.87 -0.98 -35.36
CA LYS A 5 24.91 0.09 -35.05
C LYS A 5 23.59 -0.46 -34.50
N LEU A 6 23.11 -1.59 -35.04
CA LEU A 6 21.90 -2.25 -34.54
C LEU A 6 22.08 -2.78 -33.11
N VAL A 7 23.23 -3.41 -32.83
CA VAL A 7 23.54 -3.92 -31.48
C VAL A 7 23.67 -2.78 -30.46
N LEU A 8 24.34 -1.67 -30.82
CA LEU A 8 24.41 -0.49 -29.95
C LEU A 8 23.02 0.13 -29.68
N SER A 9 22.15 0.23 -30.69
CA SER A 9 20.80 0.75 -30.50
C SER A 9 19.95 -0.12 -29.57
N VAL A 10 20.09 -1.45 -29.61
CA VAL A 10 19.38 -2.36 -28.71
C VAL A 10 19.88 -2.22 -27.26
N ILE A 11 21.20 -2.09 -27.07
CA ILE A 11 21.79 -1.90 -25.73
C ILE A 11 21.31 -0.58 -25.11
N VAL A 12 21.31 0.52 -25.86
CA VAL A 12 20.81 1.82 -25.37
C VAL A 12 19.33 1.75 -25.03
N LEU A 13 18.53 1.04 -25.83
CA LEU A 13 17.10 0.87 -25.57
C LEU A 13 16.86 0.09 -24.25
N CYS A 14 17.64 -0.95 -23.97
CA CYS A 14 17.52 -1.71 -22.71
C CYS A 14 17.93 -0.90 -21.47
N PHE A 15 18.86 0.05 -21.60
CA PHE A 15 19.25 0.94 -20.49
C PHE A 15 18.24 2.07 -20.23
N LEU A 16 17.48 2.51 -21.24
CA LEU A 16 16.47 3.57 -21.09
C LEU A 16 15.19 3.13 -20.37
N PHE A 17 14.96 1.83 -20.20
CA PHE A 17 13.79 1.28 -19.51
C PHE A 17 14.05 0.90 -18.04
N GLN A 18 15.21 1.21 -17.47
CA GLN A 18 15.54 0.74 -16.12
C GLN A 18 14.96 1.58 -14.97
N ASP A 19 14.40 2.78 -15.22
CA ASP A 19 14.08 3.72 -14.13
C ASP A 19 12.68 4.33 -14.19
N THR A 20 11.62 3.56 -13.92
CA THR A 20 10.31 4.16 -13.53
C THR A 20 9.52 3.44 -12.43
N ASN A 21 9.98 2.32 -11.87
CA ASN A 21 9.22 1.60 -10.84
C ASN A 21 9.62 1.97 -9.41
N TYR A 22 9.86 3.24 -9.13
CA TYR A 22 10.02 3.71 -7.76
C TYR A 22 8.65 3.96 -7.13
N ALA A 23 8.26 3.01 -6.27
CA ALA A 23 7.42 3.20 -5.09
C ALA A 23 6.00 3.72 -5.29
N GLN A 24 5.28 3.24 -6.32
CA GLN A 24 3.82 3.36 -6.33
C GLN A 24 3.25 2.86 -5.00
N LEU A 25 2.32 3.62 -4.45
CA LEU A 25 1.66 3.26 -3.22
C LEU A 25 0.86 1.96 -3.45
N ILE A 26 1.13 0.92 -2.65
CA ILE A 26 0.50 -0.38 -2.82
C ILE A 26 -0.97 -0.27 -2.40
N ASN A 27 -1.89 -0.77 -3.22
CA ASN A 27 -3.32 -0.90 -2.90
C ASN A 27 -3.54 -1.95 -1.80
N ILE A 28 -3.14 -1.65 -0.57
CA ILE A 28 -3.13 -2.60 0.54
C ILE A 28 -4.51 -3.15 0.90
N GLN A 29 -5.58 -2.44 0.56
CA GLN A 29 -6.96 -2.90 0.75
C GLN A 29 -7.28 -4.17 -0.04
N ARG A 30 -6.52 -4.49 -1.11
CA ARG A 30 -6.69 -5.73 -1.90
C ARG A 30 -6.32 -7.00 -1.12
N PHE A 31 -5.60 -6.84 -0.01
CA PHE A 31 -5.19 -7.97 0.83
C PHE A 31 -6.29 -8.45 1.76
N ILE A 32 -7.29 -7.59 2.05
CA ILE A 32 -8.39 -7.93 2.96
C ILE A 32 -9.13 -9.18 2.46
N GLY A 33 -9.26 -10.17 3.33
CA GLY A 33 -9.89 -11.47 3.06
C GLY A 33 -9.00 -12.48 2.31
N ARG A 34 -7.80 -12.11 1.85
CA ARG A 34 -6.84 -13.06 1.25
C ARG A 34 -6.18 -13.92 2.33
N SER A 35 -5.58 -15.03 1.91
CA SER A 35 -4.83 -15.88 2.84
C SER A 35 -3.51 -15.22 3.25
N GLN A 36 -2.96 -15.63 4.39
CA GLN A 36 -1.62 -15.19 4.83
C GLN A 36 -0.54 -15.62 3.82
N ILE A 37 -0.70 -16.80 3.21
CA ILE A 37 0.23 -17.32 2.20
C ILE A 37 0.25 -16.42 0.96
N ASP A 38 -0.92 -15.96 0.50
CA ASP A 38 -1.02 -15.05 -0.63
C ASP A 38 -0.30 -13.72 -0.34
N LEU A 39 -0.46 -13.19 0.87
CA LEU A 39 0.23 -11.98 1.32
C LEU A 39 1.75 -12.18 1.35
N ILE A 40 2.23 -13.29 1.93
CA ILE A 40 3.66 -13.62 2.01
C ILE A 40 4.27 -13.80 0.63
N ASN A 41 3.55 -14.43 -0.31
CA ASN A 41 4.03 -14.59 -1.68
C ASN A 41 4.19 -13.25 -2.41
N GLU A 42 3.40 -12.25 -2.04
CA GLU A 42 3.37 -10.95 -2.71
C GLU A 42 4.29 -9.91 -2.06
N LEU A 43 4.38 -9.91 -0.72
CA LEU A 43 5.16 -8.94 0.05
C LEU A 43 6.48 -9.52 0.60
N GLY A 44 6.69 -10.83 0.48
CA GLY A 44 7.82 -11.55 1.07
C GLY A 44 7.52 -12.03 2.50
N THR A 45 8.54 -12.55 3.18
CA THR A 45 8.40 -12.98 4.58
C THR A 45 8.38 -11.76 5.51
N PRO A 46 7.40 -11.60 6.41
CA PRO A 46 7.41 -10.52 7.38
C PRO A 46 8.59 -10.68 8.35
N VAL A 47 9.05 -9.55 8.87
CA VAL A 47 10.19 -9.49 9.78
C VAL A 47 9.81 -9.99 11.16
N HIS A 48 8.55 -9.75 11.57
CA HIS A 48 8.00 -10.19 12.84
C HIS A 48 6.66 -10.89 12.64
N PHE A 49 6.45 -11.96 13.40
CA PHE A 49 5.20 -12.66 13.57
C PHE A 49 4.88 -12.66 15.07
N ASP A 50 3.65 -12.32 15.42
CA ASP A 50 3.13 -12.47 16.79
C ASP A 50 1.81 -13.24 16.73
N ASP A 51 1.83 -14.43 17.32
CA ASP A 51 0.71 -15.37 17.42
C ASP A 51 0.24 -15.55 18.88
N SER A 52 0.57 -14.60 19.76
CA SER A 52 0.18 -14.63 21.18
C SER A 52 -1.34 -14.66 21.37
N ASN A 53 -2.11 -14.21 20.38
CA ASN A 53 -3.56 -14.36 20.35
C ASN A 53 -3.96 -15.54 19.45
N PRO A 54 -4.58 -16.60 19.98
CA PRO A 54 -4.95 -17.78 19.19
C PRO A 54 -6.00 -17.49 18.09
N LEU A 55 -6.68 -16.34 18.15
CA LEU A 55 -7.68 -15.93 17.16
C LEU A 55 -7.12 -14.99 16.09
N MET A 56 -5.96 -14.38 16.33
CA MET A 56 -5.39 -13.35 15.46
C MET A 56 -3.87 -13.43 15.39
N MET A 57 -3.34 -13.38 14.17
CA MET A 57 -1.92 -13.31 13.91
C MET A 57 -1.55 -11.91 13.44
N HIS A 58 -0.54 -11.31 14.07
CA HIS A 58 0.03 -10.05 13.65
C HIS A 58 1.32 -10.28 12.85
N MET A 59 1.46 -9.58 11.73
CA MET A 59 2.61 -9.65 10.83
C MET A 59 3.13 -8.25 10.52
N THR A 60 4.44 -8.05 10.65
CA THR A 60 5.08 -6.74 10.44
C THR A 60 6.13 -6.81 9.32
N TYR A 61 6.03 -5.88 8.37
CA TYR A 61 6.90 -5.75 7.20
C TYR A 61 7.63 -4.40 7.24
N ASN A 62 8.80 -4.34 7.88
CA ASN A 62 9.51 -3.07 8.14
C ASN A 62 9.93 -2.32 6.86
N PHE A 63 10.42 -3.02 5.83
CA PHE A 63 10.87 -2.37 4.59
C PHE A 63 9.74 -1.64 3.86
N LEU A 64 8.52 -2.19 3.97
CA LEU A 64 7.32 -1.62 3.35
C LEU A 64 6.55 -0.71 4.30
N SER A 65 6.91 -0.70 5.60
CA SER A 65 6.15 -0.06 6.67
C SER A 65 4.67 -0.51 6.66
N ILE A 66 4.47 -1.83 6.53
CA ILE A 66 3.16 -2.47 6.51
C ILE A 66 2.99 -3.33 7.77
N GLU A 67 1.83 -3.21 8.39
CA GLU A 67 1.35 -4.06 9.49
C GLU A 67 0.07 -4.76 9.06
N CYS A 68 -0.04 -6.05 9.35
CA CYS A 68 -1.21 -6.85 8.99
C CYS A 68 -1.70 -7.63 10.20
N ILE A 69 -3.01 -7.73 10.35
CA ILE A 69 -3.66 -8.65 11.29
C ILE A 69 -4.49 -9.64 10.46
N ALA A 70 -4.26 -10.92 10.67
CA ALA A 70 -4.99 -12.01 10.03
C ALA A 70 -5.76 -12.81 11.06
N ASP A 71 -6.94 -13.30 10.68
CA ASP A 71 -7.72 -14.26 11.46
C ASP A 71 -7.98 -15.52 10.65
N GLN A 72 -8.84 -16.41 11.16
CA GLN A 72 -9.23 -17.66 10.49
C GLN A 72 -9.86 -17.46 9.10
N ASN A 73 -10.38 -16.26 8.81
CA ASN A 73 -11.02 -15.92 7.53
C ASN A 73 -10.08 -15.12 6.60
N GLY A 74 -8.78 -15.11 6.89
CA GLY A 74 -7.77 -14.39 6.10
C GLY A 74 -7.37 -13.05 6.72
N ILE A 75 -6.80 -12.16 5.91
CA ILE A 75 -6.36 -10.85 6.39
C ILE A 75 -7.58 -10.02 6.82
N TYR A 76 -7.60 -9.61 8.09
CA TYR A 76 -8.65 -8.81 8.70
C TYR A 76 -8.35 -7.31 8.60
N GLN A 77 -7.09 -6.93 8.83
CA GLN A 77 -6.63 -5.55 8.81
C GLN A 77 -5.29 -5.45 8.10
N VAL A 78 -5.08 -4.37 7.35
CA VAL A 78 -3.77 -3.98 6.83
C VAL A 78 -3.59 -2.48 7.03
N GLN A 79 -2.42 -2.08 7.52
CA GLN A 79 -2.02 -0.70 7.68
C GLN A 79 -0.71 -0.47 6.92
N LEU A 80 -0.65 0.62 6.17
CA LEU A 80 0.57 1.13 5.53
C LEU A 80 0.85 2.52 6.10
N THR A 81 2.09 2.74 6.50
CA THR A 81 2.56 4.05 6.95
C THR A 81 3.69 4.53 6.04
N ARG A 82 3.61 5.76 5.56
CA ARG A 82 4.69 6.41 4.80
C ARG A 82 4.96 7.80 5.32
N LYS A 83 6.22 8.22 5.21
CA LYS A 83 6.67 9.55 5.65
C LYS A 83 7.13 10.35 4.44
N TYR A 84 6.66 11.59 4.35
CA TYR A 84 6.97 12.53 3.28
C TYR A 84 7.61 13.79 3.87
N THR A 85 8.44 14.45 3.09
CA THR A 85 9.00 15.77 3.43
C THR A 85 8.14 16.93 2.91
N SER A 86 7.12 16.62 2.09
CA SER A 86 6.26 17.59 1.43
C SER A 86 4.81 17.13 1.40
N GLU A 87 3.87 18.03 1.72
CA GLU A 87 2.43 17.73 1.62
C GLU A 87 2.04 17.39 0.18
N LYS A 88 2.67 18.05 -0.81
CA LYS A 88 2.37 17.82 -2.22
C LYS A 88 2.65 16.37 -2.63
N GLU A 89 3.79 15.82 -2.23
CA GLU A 89 4.15 14.43 -2.55
C GLU A 89 3.16 13.45 -1.94
N ALA A 90 2.81 13.67 -0.67
CA ALA A 90 1.81 12.85 0.02
C ALA A 90 0.43 12.93 -0.67
N TYR A 91 0.01 14.12 -1.11
CA TYR A 91 -1.26 14.29 -1.84
C TYR A 91 -1.24 13.65 -3.23
N ASP A 92 -0.12 13.69 -3.94
CA ASP A 92 0.00 13.06 -5.25
C ASP A 92 -0.15 11.52 -5.09
N ASP A 93 0.48 10.92 -4.07
CA ASP A 93 0.31 9.49 -3.75
C ASP A 93 -1.13 9.14 -3.30
N ILE A 94 -1.77 10.00 -2.50
CA ILE A 94 -3.18 9.81 -2.11
C ILE A 94 -4.09 9.80 -3.33
N LYS A 95 -3.90 10.74 -4.27
CA LYS A 95 -4.72 10.81 -5.49
C LYS A 95 -4.56 9.56 -6.33
N ASP A 96 -3.33 9.11 -6.52
CA ASP A 96 -3.06 7.89 -7.28
C ASP A 96 -3.68 6.67 -6.61
N PHE A 97 -3.54 6.53 -5.29
CA PHE A 97 -4.17 5.45 -4.53
C PHE A 97 -5.70 5.47 -4.64
N ILE A 98 -6.33 6.63 -4.47
CA ILE A 98 -7.79 6.78 -4.61
C ILE A 98 -8.23 6.45 -6.05
N ALA A 99 -7.51 6.96 -7.06
CA ALA A 99 -7.82 6.68 -8.45
C ALA A 99 -7.70 5.18 -8.79
N CYS A 100 -6.69 4.48 -8.25
CA CYS A 100 -6.58 3.03 -8.39
C CYS A 100 -7.72 2.31 -7.68
N SER A 101 -8.06 2.74 -6.46
CA SER A 101 -9.13 2.13 -5.67
C SER A 101 -10.50 2.29 -6.33
N ILE A 102 -10.79 3.45 -6.93
CA ILE A 102 -12.04 3.68 -7.67
C ILE A 102 -12.14 2.75 -8.88
N ARG A 103 -11.03 2.52 -9.60
CA ARG A 103 -10.99 1.54 -10.71
C ARG A 103 -11.27 0.11 -10.24
N GLU A 104 -10.93 -0.21 -8.99
CA GLU A 104 -11.22 -1.50 -8.34
C GLU A 104 -12.63 -1.57 -7.70
N GLY A 105 -13.48 -0.56 -7.92
CA GLY A 105 -14.87 -0.55 -7.49
C GLY A 105 -15.11 0.04 -6.10
N PHE A 106 -14.12 0.69 -5.49
CA PHE A 106 -14.32 1.43 -4.25
C PHE A 106 -15.04 2.76 -4.52
N ILE A 107 -15.89 3.16 -3.57
CA ILE A 107 -16.51 4.48 -3.51
C ILE A 107 -15.71 5.32 -2.52
N SER A 108 -15.37 6.54 -2.91
CA SER A 108 -14.66 7.50 -2.06
C SER A 108 -15.64 8.45 -1.37
N ASP A 109 -15.36 8.72 -0.10
CA ASP A 109 -16.08 9.63 0.78
C ASP A 109 -15.04 10.47 1.52
N SER A 110 -15.05 11.79 1.37
CA SER A 110 -14.08 12.67 2.01
C SER A 110 -14.67 13.25 3.29
N ILE A 111 -14.00 13.03 4.43
CA ILE A 111 -14.42 13.62 5.71
C ILE A 111 -13.78 15.00 5.88
N SER A 112 -12.54 15.18 5.42
CA SER A 112 -11.83 16.45 5.43
C SER A 112 -10.73 16.48 4.37
N ALA A 113 -10.03 17.62 4.24
CA ALA A 113 -8.90 17.76 3.32
C ALA A 113 -7.77 16.76 3.58
N LYS A 114 -7.63 16.25 4.81
CA LYS A 114 -6.55 15.34 5.23
C LYS A 114 -7.06 13.94 5.61
N LYS A 115 -8.36 13.68 5.48
CA LYS A 115 -8.98 12.40 5.84
C LYS A 115 -9.97 11.93 4.79
N PHE A 116 -9.74 10.74 4.26
CA PHE A 116 -10.57 10.11 3.24
C PHE A 116 -11.00 8.72 3.71
N ILE A 117 -12.19 8.31 3.31
CA ILE A 117 -12.69 6.95 3.47
C ILE A 117 -12.98 6.37 2.10
N LEU A 118 -12.48 5.16 1.85
CA LEU A 118 -12.88 4.34 0.72
C LEU A 118 -13.71 3.17 1.23
N LYS A 119 -14.78 2.84 0.51
CA LYS A 119 -15.68 1.74 0.86
C LYS A 119 -15.89 0.84 -0.35
N ASN A 120 -15.81 -0.47 -0.14
CA ASN A 120 -16.28 -1.49 -1.06
C ASN A 120 -17.01 -2.57 -0.24
N LYS A 121 -17.71 -3.50 -0.90
CA LYS A 121 -18.43 -4.58 -0.23
C LYS A 121 -17.48 -5.33 0.73
N GLY A 122 -17.80 -5.29 2.03
CA GLY A 122 -17.01 -5.93 3.08
C GLY A 122 -15.66 -5.27 3.42
N ILE A 123 -15.32 -4.09 2.86
CA ILE A 123 -14.03 -3.42 3.09
C ILE A 123 -14.23 -1.93 3.37
N LYS A 124 -13.59 -1.43 4.42
CA LYS A 124 -13.45 0.00 4.72
C LYS A 124 -11.97 0.35 4.75
N THR A 125 -11.58 1.40 4.06
CA THR A 125 -10.22 1.92 4.09
C THR A 125 -10.24 3.37 4.53
N GLU A 126 -9.47 3.71 5.55
CA GLU A 126 -9.25 5.07 6.02
C GLU A 126 -7.86 5.54 5.57
N ILE A 127 -7.80 6.78 5.10
CA ILE A 127 -6.56 7.44 4.68
C ILE A 127 -6.46 8.71 5.51
N SER A 128 -5.37 8.88 6.26
CA SER A 128 -5.08 10.10 7.01
C SER A 128 -3.71 10.65 6.71
N LEU A 129 -3.60 11.98 6.78
CA LEU A 129 -2.36 12.71 6.64
C LEU A 129 -2.16 13.57 7.89
N ASP A 130 -1.11 13.29 8.64
CA ASP A 130 -0.84 13.87 9.95
C ASP A 130 0.60 14.44 10.00
N GLN A 131 0.77 15.66 10.53
CA GLN A 131 2.12 16.21 10.77
C GLN A 131 2.67 15.58 12.05
N LEU A 132 3.86 15.00 12.00
CA LEU A 132 4.49 14.41 13.17
C LEU A 132 5.02 15.51 14.11
N ILE A 133 4.74 15.37 15.41
CA ILE A 133 5.26 16.27 16.45
C ILE A 133 6.80 16.16 16.47
N ASP A 134 7.47 17.31 16.58
CA ASP A 134 8.93 17.43 16.61
C ASP A 134 9.65 16.81 15.40
N SER A 135 8.95 16.69 14.26
CA SER A 135 9.48 16.11 13.04
C SER A 135 9.08 16.93 11.82
N PRO A 136 9.99 17.14 10.84
CA PRO A 136 9.64 17.79 9.58
C PRO A 136 8.79 16.89 8.68
N TYR A 137 8.60 15.61 9.05
CA TYR A 137 7.89 14.65 8.22
C TYR A 137 6.37 14.71 8.41
N ILE A 138 5.69 14.51 7.29
CA ILE A 138 4.26 14.29 7.20
C ILE A 138 4.04 12.79 7.09
N GLU A 139 3.20 12.24 7.94
CA GLU A 139 2.84 10.83 7.93
C GLU A 139 1.54 10.63 7.14
N LEU A 140 1.62 9.81 6.10
CA LEU A 140 0.47 9.22 5.44
C LEU A 140 0.21 7.85 6.07
N LYS A 141 -0.97 7.69 6.66
CA LYS A 141 -1.45 6.42 7.17
C LYS A 141 -2.62 5.95 6.33
N ILE A 142 -2.57 4.70 5.87
CA ILE A 142 -3.66 4.05 5.15
C ILE A 142 -3.99 2.77 5.91
N GLU A 143 -5.24 2.61 6.32
CA GLU A 143 -5.70 1.48 7.12
C GLU A 143 -6.93 0.87 6.47
N ALA A 144 -6.81 -0.37 6.01
CA ALA A 144 -7.89 -1.16 5.45
C ALA A 144 -8.37 -2.20 6.46
N LEU A 145 -9.69 -2.33 6.59
CA LEU A 145 -10.37 -3.20 7.54
C LEU A 145 -11.45 -3.99 6.83
N ARG A 146 -11.54 -5.28 7.15
CA ARG A 146 -12.70 -6.09 6.80
C ARG A 146 -13.89 -5.62 7.62
N LYS A 147 -14.95 -5.17 6.95
CA LYS A 147 -16.23 -4.93 7.60
C LYS A 147 -16.89 -6.27 7.86
N THR A 148 -17.13 -6.60 9.12
CA THR A 148 -18.21 -7.52 9.47
C THR A 148 -19.52 -6.81 9.15
N ASP A 149 -20.36 -7.42 8.31
CA ASP A 149 -21.67 -6.90 7.98
C ASP A 149 -22.45 -6.62 9.29
N GLU A 150 -22.95 -5.38 9.44
CA GLU A 150 -24.09 -5.08 10.32
C GLU A 150 -25.39 -5.38 9.56
#